data_AF-A0A535XP88-F1
#
_entry.id   AF-A0A535XP88-F1
#
_cell.length_a   1.000
_cell.length_b   1.000
_cell.length_c   1.000
_cell.angle_alpha   90.00
_cell.angle_beta   90.00
_cell.angle_gamma   90.00
#
_symmetry.space_group_name_H-M   'P 1'
#
loop_
_entity.id
_entity.type
_entity.pdbx_description
1 polymer ?
#
loop_
_entity_poly.entity_id
_entity_poly.type
_entity_poly.pdbx_seq_one_letter_code
_entity_poly.pdbx_strand_id
1 'polypeptide(L)'
;MTTPRGTDLLHDPRRNKSTAFSAEEREAFGLLGLLPEGIDDLDTQLRRALAQLDGKTTDLERYIYLSQLQDTDETLFYRVLMSDPARFMPIVYTPTVGEACQKFGHLFRRPRGLYLSIRRKGRLREILRNWPERDVRCIVVTSGERILGLGDLGANGMGIPIGKLALYTAAGGVPPQYTLPVLIDAGTNNETLMSDPLYLGLKQTRIPDDELDDFVDEFVAAVEAVFPGALIQFEDWAG
;
A
#
# COMPACT_ATOMS: atom_id res chain seq x y z
N MET A 1 0.50 -22.50 -7.25
CA MET A 1 -0.79 -22.31 -6.56
C MET A 1 -1.90 -22.36 -7.60
N THR A 2 -3.03 -23.00 -7.28
CA THR A 2 -4.23 -23.00 -8.12
C THR A 2 -4.85 -21.60 -8.13
N THR A 3 -5.36 -21.14 -9.28
CA THR A 3 -6.08 -19.86 -9.38
C THR A 3 -7.31 -19.88 -8.47
N PRO A 4 -7.55 -18.84 -7.65
CA PRO A 4 -8.77 -18.71 -6.85
C PRO A 4 -10.03 -18.76 -7.73
N ARG A 5 -11.17 -19.13 -7.14
CA ARG A 5 -12.47 -19.23 -7.82
C ARG A 5 -13.55 -18.54 -6.99
N GLY A 6 -14.70 -18.24 -7.60
CA GLY A 6 -15.83 -17.63 -6.93
C GLY A 6 -15.47 -16.31 -6.24
N THR A 7 -15.98 -16.12 -5.04
CA THR A 7 -15.73 -14.92 -4.22
C THR A 7 -14.26 -14.71 -3.89
N ASP A 8 -13.47 -15.77 -3.72
CA ASP A 8 -12.04 -15.63 -3.41
C ASP A 8 -11.27 -14.96 -4.54
N LEU A 9 -11.67 -15.21 -5.80
CA LEU A 9 -11.11 -14.51 -6.97
C LEU A 9 -11.50 -13.04 -7.02
N LEU A 10 -12.76 -12.72 -6.68
CA LEU A 10 -13.26 -11.34 -6.63
C LEU A 10 -12.61 -10.53 -5.49
N HIS A 11 -12.13 -11.20 -4.44
CA HIS A 11 -11.48 -10.57 -3.29
C HIS A 11 -9.95 -10.48 -3.41
N ASP A 12 -9.35 -11.05 -4.48
CA ASP A 12 -7.93 -10.96 -4.83
C ASP A 12 -7.72 -9.76 -5.79
N PRO A 13 -7.22 -8.61 -5.31
CA PRO A 13 -7.20 -7.38 -6.11
C PRO A 13 -6.29 -7.46 -7.33
N ARG A 14 -5.33 -8.40 -7.34
CA ARG A 14 -4.39 -8.58 -8.45
C ARG A 14 -4.98 -9.38 -9.60
N ARG A 15 -5.99 -10.21 -9.30
CA ARG A 15 -6.63 -11.10 -10.27
C ARG A 15 -8.07 -10.71 -10.57
N ASN A 16 -8.70 -9.96 -9.69
CA ASN A 16 -10.02 -9.40 -9.92
C ASN A 16 -9.99 -8.48 -11.14
N LYS A 17 -10.93 -8.69 -12.06
CA LYS A 17 -11.19 -7.83 -13.23
C LYS A 17 -12.50 -7.08 -13.09
N SER A 18 -13.13 -7.15 -11.92
CA SER A 18 -14.44 -6.57 -11.64
C SER A 18 -15.47 -7.02 -12.69
N THR A 19 -16.08 -6.09 -13.43
CA THR A 19 -17.06 -6.38 -14.48
C THR A 19 -16.46 -6.85 -15.81
N ALA A 20 -15.13 -6.89 -15.95
CA ALA A 20 -14.43 -7.22 -17.20
C ALA A 20 -14.07 -8.70 -17.36
N PHE A 21 -14.48 -9.58 -16.44
CA PHE A 21 -14.40 -11.03 -16.69
C PHE A 21 -15.29 -11.40 -17.88
N SER A 22 -14.72 -12.14 -18.85
CA SER A 22 -15.46 -12.64 -20.01
C SER A 22 -16.52 -13.67 -19.61
N ALA A 23 -17.45 -13.99 -20.52
CA ALA A 23 -18.46 -15.02 -20.26
C ALA A 23 -17.80 -16.37 -19.92
N GLU A 24 -16.79 -16.76 -20.69
CA GLU A 24 -16.02 -17.99 -20.51
C GLU A 24 -15.27 -17.99 -19.18
N GLU A 25 -14.67 -16.86 -18.78
CA GLU A 25 -14.01 -16.73 -17.48
C GLU A 25 -15.01 -16.85 -16.33
N ARG A 26 -16.21 -16.28 -16.47
CA ARG A 26 -17.25 -16.38 -15.44
C ARG A 26 -17.72 -17.81 -15.25
N GLU A 27 -17.89 -18.57 -16.32
CA GLU A 27 -18.18 -20.02 -16.25
C GLU A 27 -17.01 -20.78 -15.62
N ALA A 28 -15.79 -20.57 -16.15
CA ALA A 28 -14.59 -21.30 -15.76
C ALA A 28 -14.16 -21.03 -14.32
N PHE A 29 -14.44 -19.86 -13.76
CA PHE A 29 -14.08 -19.49 -12.40
C PHE A 29 -15.24 -19.48 -11.41
N GLY A 30 -16.45 -19.89 -11.83
CA GLY A 30 -17.62 -19.97 -10.94
C GLY A 30 -18.13 -18.60 -10.48
N LEU A 31 -18.14 -17.62 -11.40
CA LEU A 31 -18.59 -16.25 -11.15
C LEU A 31 -20.01 -15.97 -11.66
N LEU A 32 -20.65 -16.95 -12.32
CA LEU A 32 -22.05 -16.83 -12.77
C LEU A 32 -22.97 -16.47 -11.58
N GLY A 33 -23.75 -15.40 -11.74
CA GLY A 33 -24.65 -14.88 -10.70
C GLY A 33 -23.96 -14.05 -9.60
N LEU A 34 -22.62 -13.98 -9.56
CA LEU A 34 -21.88 -13.14 -8.61
C LEU A 34 -21.60 -11.72 -9.15
N LEU A 35 -21.76 -11.52 -10.45
CA LEU A 35 -21.56 -10.25 -11.15
C LEU A 35 -22.80 -9.93 -12.02
N PRO A 36 -23.11 -8.64 -12.26
CA PRO A 36 -24.10 -8.25 -13.26
C PRO A 36 -23.77 -8.82 -14.65
N GLU A 37 -24.79 -9.13 -15.46
CA GLU A 37 -24.62 -9.80 -16.76
C GLU A 37 -23.77 -9.01 -17.78
N GLY A 38 -23.80 -7.67 -17.69
CA GLY A 38 -22.97 -6.82 -18.54
C GLY A 38 -21.48 -7.11 -18.37
N ILE A 39 -20.77 -7.22 -19.49
CA ILE A 39 -19.31 -7.35 -19.55
C ILE A 39 -18.75 -6.01 -20.03
N ASP A 40 -17.96 -5.37 -19.17
CA ASP A 40 -17.30 -4.11 -19.51
C ASP A 40 -15.92 -4.37 -20.14
N ASP A 41 -15.49 -3.48 -21.02
CA ASP A 41 -14.06 -3.31 -21.29
C ASP A 41 -13.41 -2.38 -20.26
N LEU A 42 -12.07 -2.35 -20.25
CA LEU A 42 -11.30 -1.56 -19.29
C LEU A 42 -11.57 -0.04 -19.43
N ASP A 43 -11.89 0.44 -20.64
CA ASP A 43 -12.22 1.85 -20.87
C ASP A 43 -13.60 2.23 -20.30
N THR A 44 -14.57 1.32 -20.33
CA THR A 44 -15.87 1.50 -19.66
C THR A 44 -15.71 1.55 -18.15
N GLN A 45 -14.88 0.67 -17.59
CA GLN A 45 -14.55 0.71 -16.17
C GLN A 45 -13.84 2.00 -15.78
N LEU A 46 -12.90 2.47 -16.60
CA LEU A 46 -12.24 3.75 -16.41
C LEU A 46 -13.25 4.90 -16.39
N ARG A 47 -14.16 4.99 -17.36
CA ARG A 47 -15.20 6.04 -17.38
C ARG A 47 -16.02 6.04 -16.10
N ARG A 48 -16.39 4.87 -15.58
CA ARG A 48 -17.10 4.75 -14.30
C ARG A 48 -16.26 5.25 -13.12
N ALA A 49 -14.99 4.88 -13.06
CA ALA A 49 -14.08 5.33 -12.01
C ALA A 49 -13.88 6.86 -12.03
N LEU A 50 -13.69 7.44 -13.23
CA LEU A 50 -13.57 8.88 -13.41
C LEU A 50 -14.83 9.62 -12.94
N ALA A 51 -16.02 9.15 -13.31
CA ALA A 51 -17.28 9.75 -12.84
C ALA A 51 -17.42 9.72 -11.30
N GLN A 52 -16.98 8.65 -10.65
CA GLN A 52 -16.98 8.54 -9.19
C GLN A 52 -15.95 9.47 -8.53
N LEU A 53 -14.79 9.66 -9.16
CA LEU A 53 -13.75 10.59 -8.74
C LEU A 53 -14.15 12.06 -8.92
N ASP A 54 -14.84 12.38 -10.01
CA ASP A 54 -15.37 13.72 -10.30
C ASP A 54 -16.43 14.13 -9.26
N GLY A 55 -17.18 13.17 -8.72
CA GLY A 55 -18.15 13.38 -7.65
C GLY A 55 -17.54 13.60 -6.25
N LYS A 56 -16.22 13.42 -6.06
CA LYS A 56 -15.56 13.71 -4.78
C LYS A 56 -15.28 15.19 -4.64
N THR A 57 -15.36 15.71 -3.42
CA THR A 57 -15.23 17.15 -3.16
C THR A 57 -13.81 17.54 -2.76
N THR A 58 -13.09 16.64 -2.09
CA THR A 58 -11.71 16.88 -1.63
C THR A 58 -10.74 15.88 -2.22
N ASP A 59 -9.46 16.25 -2.26
CA ASP A 59 -8.41 15.33 -2.71
C ASP A 59 -8.21 14.16 -1.74
N LEU A 60 -8.46 14.36 -0.44
CA LEU A 60 -8.47 13.27 0.52
C LEU A 60 -9.56 12.23 0.20
N GLU A 61 -10.76 12.67 -0.17
CA GLU A 61 -11.82 11.74 -0.61
C GLU A 61 -11.45 10.99 -1.89
N ARG A 62 -10.73 11.65 -2.82
CA ARG A 62 -10.19 11.01 -4.03
C ARG A 62 -9.09 10.01 -3.67
N TYR A 63 -8.22 10.32 -2.72
CA TYR A 63 -7.21 9.39 -2.21
C TYR A 63 -7.87 8.16 -1.59
N ILE A 64 -8.88 8.34 -0.74
CA ILE A 64 -9.62 7.23 -0.12
C ILE A 64 -10.25 6.34 -1.20
N TYR A 65 -10.87 6.95 -2.21
CA TYR A 65 -11.42 6.22 -3.35
C TYR A 65 -10.36 5.41 -4.11
N LEU A 66 -9.23 6.04 -4.46
CA LEU A 66 -8.16 5.37 -5.21
C LEU A 66 -7.50 4.26 -4.39
N SER A 67 -7.34 4.44 -3.08
CA SER A 67 -6.86 3.41 -2.17
C SER A 67 -7.81 2.19 -2.14
N GLN A 68 -9.13 2.43 -2.03
CA GLN A 68 -10.13 1.36 -2.12
C GLN A 68 -10.13 0.67 -3.48
N LEU A 69 -9.93 1.42 -4.57
CA LEU A 69 -9.82 0.86 -5.90
C LEU A 69 -8.59 -0.04 -6.03
N GLN A 70 -7.44 0.38 -5.50
CA GLN A 70 -6.22 -0.43 -5.45
C GLN A 70 -6.43 -1.74 -4.67
N ASP A 71 -7.23 -1.70 -3.61
CA ASP A 71 -7.59 -2.84 -2.77
C ASP A 71 -8.72 -3.71 -3.34
N THR A 72 -9.26 -3.36 -4.51
CA THR A 72 -10.35 -4.08 -5.19
C THR A 72 -9.92 -4.60 -6.55
N ASP A 73 -9.31 -3.76 -7.36
CA ASP A 73 -8.90 -4.02 -8.74
C ASP A 73 -7.63 -3.22 -9.03
N GLU A 74 -6.48 -3.86 -8.82
CA GLU A 74 -5.16 -3.22 -8.93
C GLU A 74 -4.86 -2.81 -10.37
N THR A 75 -5.39 -3.55 -11.35
CA THR A 75 -5.27 -3.22 -12.78
C THR A 75 -6.01 -1.92 -13.11
N LEU A 76 -7.27 -1.81 -12.68
CA LEU A 76 -8.07 -0.61 -12.91
C LEU A 76 -7.51 0.61 -12.15
N PHE A 77 -6.98 0.41 -10.94
CA PHE A 77 -6.26 1.46 -10.22
C PHE A 77 -5.11 2.04 -11.03
N TYR A 78 -4.19 1.20 -11.53
CA TYR A 78 -3.07 1.70 -12.35
C TYR A 78 -3.55 2.28 -13.69
N ARG A 79 -4.60 1.73 -14.30
CA ARG A 79 -5.22 2.29 -15.50
C ARG A 79 -5.72 3.71 -15.28
N VAL A 80 -6.35 4.00 -14.13
CA VAL A 80 -6.79 5.36 -13.74
C VAL A 80 -5.58 6.27 -13.59
N LEU A 81 -4.59 5.85 -12.80
CA LEU A 81 -3.38 6.65 -12.57
C LEU A 81 -2.66 7.03 -13.86
N MET A 82 -2.57 6.09 -14.81
CA MET A 82 -1.89 6.28 -16.10
C MET A 82 -2.76 7.02 -17.13
N SER A 83 -4.07 7.18 -16.88
CA SER A 83 -4.97 7.88 -17.81
C SER A 83 -4.74 9.39 -17.84
N ASP A 84 -4.38 9.97 -16.68
CA ASP A 84 -3.99 11.37 -16.54
C ASP A 84 -3.04 11.50 -15.33
N PRO A 85 -1.74 11.20 -15.50
CA PRO A 85 -0.80 11.22 -14.39
C PRO A 85 -0.68 12.59 -13.73
N ALA A 86 -0.77 13.69 -14.50
CA ALA A 86 -0.71 15.04 -13.96
C ALA A 86 -1.84 15.30 -12.96
N ARG A 87 -3.03 14.75 -13.22
CA ARG A 87 -4.19 14.83 -12.33
C ARG A 87 -4.10 13.88 -11.14
N PHE A 88 -3.70 12.63 -11.34
CA PHE A 88 -3.85 11.60 -10.29
C PHE A 88 -2.60 11.33 -9.46
N MET A 89 -1.38 11.60 -9.97
CA MET A 89 -0.16 11.42 -9.16
C MET A 89 -0.15 12.29 -7.91
N PRO A 90 -0.56 13.57 -7.94
CA PRO A 90 -0.62 14.40 -6.73
C PRO A 90 -1.64 13.91 -5.69
N ILE A 91 -2.63 13.11 -6.10
CA ILE A 91 -3.64 12.54 -5.20
C ILE A 91 -3.08 11.33 -4.46
N VAL A 92 -2.39 10.41 -5.14
CA VAL A 92 -1.82 9.19 -4.51
C VAL A 92 -0.43 9.39 -3.92
N TYR A 93 0.18 10.53 -4.17
CA TYR A 93 1.47 10.93 -3.59
C TYR A 93 1.38 12.39 -3.07
N THR A 94 2.47 13.14 -3.12
CA THR A 94 2.51 14.52 -2.62
C THR A 94 1.66 15.47 -3.46
N PRO A 95 0.85 16.35 -2.84
CA PRO A 95 0.80 16.63 -1.40
C PRO A 95 -0.21 15.78 -0.61
N THR A 96 -1.22 15.18 -1.25
CA THR A 96 -2.38 14.58 -0.56
C THR A 96 -2.01 13.40 0.35
N VAL A 97 -0.99 12.62 -0.01
CA VAL A 97 -0.50 11.51 0.83
C VAL A 97 -0.05 11.98 2.21
N GLY A 98 0.42 13.23 2.35
CA GLY A 98 0.79 13.81 3.64
C GLY A 98 -0.42 13.94 4.57
N GLU A 99 -1.53 14.48 4.06
CA GLU A 99 -2.80 14.56 4.80
C GLU A 99 -3.32 13.15 5.13
N ALA A 100 -3.22 12.22 4.18
CA ALA A 100 -3.59 10.83 4.41
C ALA A 100 -2.75 10.18 5.52
N CYS A 101 -1.45 10.47 5.60
CA CYS A 101 -0.60 10.03 6.70
C CYS A 101 -1.05 10.68 8.03
N GLN A 102 -1.32 11.98 8.08
CA GLN A 102 -1.80 12.60 9.33
C GLN A 102 -3.08 11.94 9.86
N LYS A 103 -3.95 11.45 8.97
CA LYS A 103 -5.24 10.82 9.30
C LYS A 103 -5.24 9.29 9.18
N PHE A 104 -4.09 8.64 9.01
CA PHE A 104 -4.00 7.23 8.59
C PHE A 104 -4.81 6.27 9.47
N GLY A 105 -4.65 6.36 10.80
CA GLY A 105 -5.39 5.52 11.74
C GLY A 105 -6.92 5.64 11.61
N HIS A 106 -7.43 6.85 11.35
CA HIS A 106 -8.86 7.12 11.13
C HIS A 106 -9.38 6.61 9.78
N LEU A 107 -8.50 6.63 8.78
CA LEU A 107 -8.79 6.20 7.41
C LEU A 107 -8.56 4.70 7.17
N PHE A 108 -7.95 3.99 8.11
CA PHE A 108 -7.60 2.59 7.96
C PHE A 108 -8.83 1.72 7.68
N ARG A 109 -8.76 0.87 6.64
CA ARG A 109 -9.85 -0.05 6.25
C ARG A 109 -9.32 -1.44 5.95
N ARG A 110 -8.30 -1.53 5.10
CA ARG A 110 -7.62 -2.78 4.74
C ARG A 110 -6.11 -2.57 4.88
N PRO A 111 -5.37 -3.55 5.44
CA PRO A 111 -3.92 -3.46 5.53
C PRO A 111 -3.29 -3.55 4.13
N ARG A 112 -2.28 -2.71 3.89
CA ARG A 112 -1.39 -2.79 2.72
C ARG A 112 0.05 -2.55 3.17
N GLY A 113 0.96 -3.37 2.68
CA GLY A 113 2.35 -3.40 3.13
C GLY A 113 2.60 -4.24 4.37
N LEU A 114 3.84 -4.21 4.85
CA LEU A 114 4.33 -4.99 5.99
C LEU A 114 4.76 -4.06 7.12
N TYR A 115 4.29 -4.36 8.33
CA TYR A 115 4.54 -3.56 9.53
C TYR A 115 5.52 -4.31 10.44
N LEU A 116 6.69 -3.74 10.69
CA LEU A 116 7.76 -4.31 11.47
C LEU A 116 7.92 -3.53 12.77
N SER A 117 7.31 -4.03 13.85
CA SER A 117 7.46 -3.44 15.18
C SER A 117 8.82 -3.75 15.78
N ILE A 118 9.43 -2.78 16.46
CA ILE A 118 10.70 -2.97 17.20
C ILE A 118 10.61 -4.11 18.23
N ARG A 119 9.41 -4.42 18.73
CA ARG A 119 9.10 -5.54 19.64
C ARG A 119 9.27 -6.92 19.00
N ARG A 120 9.74 -7.00 17.76
CA ARG A 120 9.93 -8.22 16.99
C ARG A 120 11.37 -8.42 16.52
N LYS A 121 12.33 -7.66 17.08
CA LYS A 121 13.78 -7.92 16.93
C LYS A 121 14.07 -9.40 17.18
N GLY A 122 14.90 -9.99 16.34
CA GLY A 122 15.23 -11.42 16.28
C GLY A 122 14.28 -12.28 15.44
N ARG A 123 13.19 -11.73 14.90
CA ARG A 123 12.17 -12.48 14.15
C ARG A 123 11.85 -11.90 12.76
N LEU A 124 12.65 -10.97 12.24
CA LEU A 124 12.31 -10.27 11.00
C LEU A 124 12.24 -11.20 9.78
N ARG A 125 13.11 -12.22 9.68
CA ARG A 125 13.05 -13.23 8.61
C ARG A 125 11.75 -14.02 8.60
N GLU A 126 11.21 -14.31 9.78
CA GLU A 126 9.93 -15.00 9.91
C GLU A 126 8.78 -14.10 9.42
N ILE A 127 8.78 -12.84 9.86
CA ILE A 127 7.74 -11.87 9.48
C ILE A 127 7.76 -11.58 7.98
N LEU A 128 8.94 -11.39 7.38
CA LEU A 128 9.08 -11.17 5.93
C LEU A 128 8.52 -12.34 5.11
N ARG A 129 8.68 -13.59 5.60
CA ARG A 129 8.12 -14.79 4.93
C ARG A 129 6.59 -14.87 4.99
N ASN A 130 5.92 -14.06 5.80
CA ASN A 130 4.45 -13.95 5.78
C ASN A 130 3.95 -13.15 4.57
N TRP A 131 4.81 -12.37 3.90
CA TRP A 131 4.44 -11.71 2.66
C TRP A 131 4.07 -12.76 1.60
N PRO A 132 2.93 -12.63 0.89
CA PRO A 132 2.46 -13.65 -0.03
C PRO A 132 3.36 -13.81 -1.26
N GLU A 133 4.06 -12.74 -1.68
CA GLU A 133 4.96 -12.77 -2.82
C GLU A 133 6.36 -13.25 -2.43
N ARG A 134 6.89 -14.17 -3.23
CA ARG A 134 8.23 -14.74 -3.01
C ARG A 134 9.33 -14.02 -3.79
N ASP A 135 8.96 -13.38 -4.90
CA ASP A 135 9.86 -12.63 -5.76
C ASP A 135 9.65 -11.13 -5.53
N VAL A 136 10.16 -10.61 -4.42
CA VAL A 136 10.14 -9.17 -4.14
C VAL A 136 11.44 -8.55 -4.66
N ARG A 137 11.34 -7.46 -5.41
CA ARG A 137 12.48 -6.80 -6.07
C ARG A 137 12.65 -5.33 -5.69
N CYS A 138 11.60 -4.66 -5.24
CA CYS A 138 11.66 -3.26 -4.80
C CYS A 138 10.94 -3.09 -3.46
N ILE A 139 11.68 -2.67 -2.44
CA ILE A 139 11.17 -2.34 -1.11
C ILE A 139 11.33 -0.84 -0.89
N VAL A 140 10.26 -0.18 -0.46
CA VAL A 140 10.35 1.17 0.09
C VAL A 140 10.03 1.07 1.58
N VAL A 141 10.93 1.57 2.42
CA VAL A 141 10.85 1.45 3.87
C VAL A 141 10.97 2.81 4.55
N THR A 142 10.10 3.07 5.52
CA THR A 142 10.12 4.27 6.36
C THR A 142 9.97 3.92 7.84
N SER A 143 10.54 4.75 8.72
CA SER A 143 10.26 4.75 10.16
C SER A 143 9.16 5.74 10.55
N GLY A 144 8.64 6.52 9.59
CA GLY A 144 7.61 7.53 9.82
C GLY A 144 8.08 8.78 10.55
N GLU A 145 9.38 8.97 10.73
CA GLU A 145 9.93 10.01 11.61
C GLU A 145 9.95 11.41 11.01
N ARG A 146 10.13 11.49 9.70
CA ARG A 146 10.23 12.78 9.00
C ARG A 146 9.41 12.74 7.72
N ILE A 147 8.10 12.55 7.87
CA ILE A 147 7.19 12.50 6.73
C ILE A 147 7.13 13.86 6.05
N LEU A 148 7.80 14.00 4.91
CA LEU A 148 7.87 15.24 4.15
C LEU A 148 8.28 16.44 5.05
N GLY A 149 7.43 17.47 5.14
CA GLY A 149 7.55 18.60 6.06
C GLY A 149 6.62 18.52 7.28
N LEU A 150 6.01 17.36 7.53
CA LEU A 150 4.98 17.15 8.57
C LEU A 150 5.55 16.58 9.88
N GLY A 151 6.81 16.17 9.86
CA GLY A 151 7.51 15.63 11.04
C GLY A 151 7.15 14.18 11.32
N ASP A 152 7.18 13.83 12.60
CA ASP A 152 6.98 12.46 13.08
C ASP A 152 5.49 12.08 13.05
N LEU A 153 5.16 11.12 12.20
CA LEU A 153 3.83 10.52 12.11
C LEU A 153 3.82 9.04 12.54
N GLY A 154 4.95 8.51 13.03
CA GLY A 154 5.08 7.13 13.49
C GLY A 154 4.52 6.13 12.49
N ALA A 155 3.68 5.21 12.97
CA ALA A 155 3.09 4.17 12.12
C ALA A 155 2.15 4.68 11.03
N ASN A 156 1.67 5.92 11.15
CA ASN A 156 0.86 6.52 10.11
C ASN A 156 1.67 6.86 8.85
N GLY A 157 3.01 6.83 8.92
CA GLY A 157 3.90 7.03 7.78
C GLY A 157 3.79 5.98 6.67
N MET A 158 3.08 4.87 6.88
CA MET A 158 2.90 3.79 5.89
C MET A 158 2.31 4.27 4.55
N GLY A 159 1.58 5.40 4.54
CA GLY A 159 1.10 5.99 3.30
C GLY A 159 2.21 6.34 2.30
N ILE A 160 3.41 6.70 2.77
CA ILE A 160 4.56 7.08 1.94
C ILE A 160 5.09 5.91 1.10
N PRO A 161 5.51 4.77 1.68
CA PRO A 161 6.01 3.65 0.88
C PRO A 161 4.94 3.09 -0.07
N ILE A 162 3.66 3.10 0.33
CA ILE A 162 2.55 2.71 -0.55
C ILE A 162 2.47 3.63 -1.77
N GLY A 163 2.43 4.95 -1.55
CA GLY A 163 2.37 5.93 -2.63
C GLY A 163 3.62 5.92 -3.53
N LYS A 164 4.80 5.75 -2.93
CA LYS A 164 6.07 5.66 -3.66
C LYS A 164 6.07 4.45 -4.60
N LEU A 165 5.63 3.28 -4.13
CA LEU A 165 5.57 2.07 -4.97
C LEU A 165 4.47 2.15 -6.04
N ALA A 166 3.39 2.89 -5.78
CA ALA A 166 2.42 3.22 -6.83
C ALA A 166 3.06 4.05 -7.95
N LEU A 167 3.93 5.03 -7.63
CA LEU A 167 4.72 5.78 -8.62
C LEU A 167 5.71 4.89 -9.39
N TYR A 168 6.40 3.99 -8.69
CA TYR A 168 7.30 3.02 -9.33
C TYR A 168 6.59 2.22 -10.43
N THR A 169 5.35 1.83 -10.15
CA THR A 169 4.54 1.08 -11.12
C THR A 169 4.03 1.99 -12.24
N ALA A 170 3.34 3.08 -11.89
CA ALA A 170 2.66 3.93 -12.87
C ALA A 170 3.61 4.72 -13.78
N ALA A 171 4.76 5.16 -13.26
CA ALA A 171 5.74 5.96 -13.99
C ALA A 171 6.99 5.15 -14.40
N GLY A 172 7.42 4.19 -13.57
CA GLY A 172 8.61 3.39 -13.81
C GLY A 172 8.37 2.03 -14.47
N GLY A 173 7.10 1.62 -14.62
CA GLY A 173 6.74 0.32 -15.21
C GLY A 173 7.14 -0.88 -14.36
N VAL A 174 7.45 -0.69 -13.07
CA VAL A 174 7.78 -1.79 -12.15
C VAL A 174 6.50 -2.58 -11.83
N PRO A 175 6.40 -3.88 -12.14
CA PRO A 175 5.19 -4.63 -11.84
C PRO A 175 4.88 -4.66 -10.33
N PRO A 176 3.62 -4.41 -9.92
CA PRO A 176 3.26 -4.21 -8.51
C PRO A 176 3.48 -5.47 -7.66
N GLN A 177 3.39 -6.67 -8.24
CA GLN A 177 3.68 -7.92 -7.53
C GLN A 177 5.13 -8.04 -7.05
N TYR A 178 6.06 -7.27 -7.62
CA TYR A 178 7.47 -7.26 -7.22
C TYR A 178 7.77 -6.17 -6.18
N THR A 179 6.75 -5.47 -5.70
CA THR A 179 6.89 -4.35 -4.76
C THR A 179 6.45 -4.73 -3.35
N LEU A 180 7.12 -4.17 -2.34
CA LEU A 180 6.81 -4.38 -0.93
C LEU A 180 6.96 -3.08 -0.14
N PRO A 181 5.84 -2.43 0.26
CA PRO A 181 5.88 -1.31 1.19
C PRO A 181 6.14 -1.80 2.61
N VAL A 182 7.09 -1.18 3.31
CA VAL A 182 7.46 -1.54 4.68
C VAL A 182 7.41 -0.32 5.59
N LEU A 183 6.89 -0.52 6.80
CA LEU A 183 7.00 0.43 7.90
C LEU A 183 7.75 -0.23 9.04
N ILE A 184 8.79 0.43 9.55
CA ILE A 184 9.45 0.09 10.81
C ILE A 184 8.81 0.94 11.92
N ASP A 185 8.07 0.30 12.82
CA ASP A 185 7.42 0.97 13.95
C ASP A 185 8.33 0.93 15.18
N ALA A 186 9.08 2.03 15.35
CA ALA A 186 10.03 2.27 16.43
C ALA A 186 9.42 3.11 17.57
N GLY A 187 8.11 3.36 17.56
CA GLY A 187 7.45 4.37 18.40
C GLY A 187 7.28 5.71 17.68
N THR A 188 6.80 6.72 18.41
CA THR A 188 6.64 8.09 17.90
C THR A 188 6.79 9.10 19.03
N ASN A 189 7.42 10.23 18.74
CA ASN A 189 7.53 11.37 19.65
C ASN A 189 6.36 12.36 19.47
N ASN A 190 5.41 12.05 18.59
CA ASN A 190 4.22 12.85 18.37
C ASN A 190 3.18 12.62 19.47
N GLU A 191 3.11 13.54 20.43
CA GLU A 191 2.17 13.47 21.57
C GLU A 191 0.71 13.41 21.14
N THR A 192 0.35 14.09 20.04
CA THR A 192 -1.02 14.06 19.52
C THR A 192 -1.40 12.63 19.12
N LEU A 193 -0.52 11.95 18.36
CA LEU A 193 -0.75 10.55 17.97
C LEU A 193 -0.70 9.59 19.17
N MET A 194 0.21 9.79 20.13
CA MET A 194 0.24 8.97 21.35
C MET A 194 -1.07 9.05 22.14
N SER A 195 -1.69 10.24 22.18
CA SER A 195 -2.96 10.47 22.87
C SER A 195 -4.19 10.02 22.08
N ASP A 196 -4.07 9.84 20.77
CA ASP A 196 -5.19 9.47 19.90
C ASP A 196 -5.62 8.01 20.14
N PRO A 197 -6.88 7.74 20.53
CA PRO A 197 -7.38 6.37 20.72
C PRO A 197 -7.38 5.54 19.43
N LEU A 198 -7.36 6.18 18.25
CA LEU A 198 -7.37 5.55 16.94
C LEU A 198 -5.98 5.42 16.30
N TYR A 199 -4.91 5.83 16.99
CA TYR A 199 -3.55 5.57 16.54
C TYR A 199 -3.23 4.07 16.58
N LEU A 200 -2.76 3.54 15.45
CA LEU A 200 -2.53 2.10 15.24
C LEU A 200 -1.12 1.63 15.60
N GLY A 201 -0.17 2.56 15.74
CA GLY A 201 1.23 2.24 16.04
C GLY A 201 1.51 1.98 17.52
N LEU A 202 2.78 1.73 17.82
CA LEU A 202 3.24 1.62 19.19
C LEU A 202 3.04 2.94 19.96
N LYS A 203 2.27 2.87 21.05
CA LYS A 203 2.09 3.99 22.00
C LYS A 203 3.26 4.07 22.98
N GLN A 204 4.41 4.44 22.46
CA GLN A 204 5.64 4.72 23.20
C GLN A 204 6.45 5.77 22.42
N THR A 205 7.31 6.51 23.12
CA THR A 205 8.32 7.37 22.50
C THR A 205 9.25 6.54 21.61
N ARG A 206 9.91 7.21 20.66
CA ARG A 206 10.91 6.54 19.83
C ARG A 206 11.99 5.89 20.68
N ILE A 207 12.42 4.72 20.25
CA ILE A 207 13.59 4.06 20.84
C ILE A 207 14.88 4.84 20.50
N PRO A 208 15.95 4.66 21.29
CA PRO A 208 17.26 5.23 20.97
C PRO A 208 17.80 4.81 19.59
N ASP A 209 18.62 5.67 18.99
CA ASP A 209 19.15 5.48 17.62
C ASP A 209 20.01 4.22 17.50
N ASP A 210 20.81 3.89 18.53
CA ASP A 210 21.64 2.67 18.53
C ASP A 210 20.80 1.39 18.54
N GLU A 211 19.68 1.39 19.26
CA GLU A 211 18.72 0.28 19.21
C GLU A 211 18.01 0.17 17.86
N LEU A 212 17.78 1.31 17.18
CA LEU A 212 17.15 1.38 15.87
C LEU A 212 18.10 0.89 14.78
N ASP A 213 19.36 1.33 14.83
CA ASP A 213 20.42 0.91 13.91
C ASP A 213 20.59 -0.61 13.94
N ASP A 214 20.69 -1.22 15.13
CA ASP A 214 20.73 -2.68 15.27
C ASP A 214 19.52 -3.38 14.61
N PHE A 215 18.34 -2.78 14.70
CA PHE A 215 17.12 -3.35 14.12
C PHE A 215 17.11 -3.19 12.60
N VAL A 216 17.61 -2.06 12.09
CA VAL A 216 17.77 -1.82 10.65
C VAL A 216 18.81 -2.79 10.07
N ASP A 217 19.90 -3.05 10.78
CA ASP A 217 20.89 -4.06 10.40
C ASP A 217 20.27 -5.46 10.31
N GLU A 218 19.48 -5.86 11.31
CA GLU A 218 18.71 -7.11 11.24
C GLU A 218 17.75 -7.10 10.05
N PHE A 219 17.06 -6.00 9.80
CA PHE A 219 16.11 -5.87 8.70
C PHE A 219 16.80 -6.07 7.34
N VAL A 220 17.92 -5.39 7.09
CA VAL A 220 18.69 -5.52 5.85
C VAL A 220 19.20 -6.96 5.68
N ALA A 221 19.78 -7.55 6.74
CA ALA A 221 20.24 -8.94 6.72
C ALA A 221 19.09 -9.97 6.57
N ALA A 222 17.89 -9.62 7.00
CA ALA A 222 16.69 -10.44 6.84
C ALA A 222 16.13 -10.33 5.42
N VAL A 223 16.10 -9.13 4.84
CA VAL A 223 15.70 -8.90 3.44
C VAL A 223 16.63 -9.64 2.50
N GLU A 224 17.95 -9.51 2.62
CA GLU A 224 18.91 -10.21 1.75
C GLU A 224 18.74 -11.73 1.81
N ALA A 225 18.41 -12.27 2.99
CA ALA A 225 18.18 -13.71 3.17
C ALA A 225 16.83 -14.21 2.63
N VAL A 226 15.79 -13.37 2.59
CA VAL A 226 14.42 -13.76 2.20
C VAL A 226 14.09 -13.36 0.76
N PHE A 227 14.60 -12.21 0.31
CA PHE A 227 14.40 -11.60 -0.99
C PHE A 227 15.76 -11.18 -1.58
N PRO A 228 16.63 -12.14 -1.93
CA PRO A 228 18.00 -11.82 -2.37
C PRO A 228 18.00 -10.93 -3.62
N GLY A 229 18.80 -9.87 -3.59
CA GLY A 229 18.92 -8.90 -4.69
C GLY A 229 17.80 -7.86 -4.78
N ALA A 230 16.90 -7.79 -3.78
CA ALA A 230 15.91 -6.73 -3.72
C ALA A 230 16.56 -5.35 -3.48
N LEU A 231 16.10 -4.34 -4.22
CA LEU A 231 16.42 -2.94 -3.93
C LEU A 231 15.69 -2.52 -2.65
N ILE A 232 16.42 -1.93 -1.70
CA ILE A 232 15.86 -1.27 -0.51
C ILE A 232 16.03 0.24 -0.66
N GLN A 233 14.92 0.96 -0.72
CA GLN A 233 14.88 2.43 -0.67
C GLN A 233 14.38 2.89 0.69
N PHE A 234 15.23 3.63 1.40
CA PHE A 234 14.86 4.32 2.63
C PHE A 234 14.18 5.66 2.28
N GLU A 235 13.02 5.93 2.87
CA GLU A 235 12.23 7.16 2.66
C GLU A 235 11.80 7.78 4.00
N ASP A 236 11.87 9.11 4.10
CA ASP A 236 11.35 9.89 5.24
C ASP A 236 11.88 9.48 6.64
N TRP A 237 13.18 9.17 6.72
CA TRP A 237 13.91 8.95 7.97
C TRP A 237 14.45 10.28 8.55
N ALA A 238 14.59 10.37 9.88
CA ALA A 238 15.47 11.37 10.48
C ALA A 238 16.93 11.01 10.15
N GLY A 239 17.77 12.03 9.95
CA GLY A 239 19.19 11.86 9.65
C GLY A 239 20.06 12.03 10.88
#